data_AF-A0A2G4SLH3-F1
#
_entry.id   AF-A0A2G4SLH3-F1
#
_cell.length_a   1.000
_cell.length_b   1.000
_cell.length_c   1.000
_cell.angle_alpha   90.00
_cell.angle_beta   90.00
_cell.angle_gamma   90.00
#
_symmetry.space_group_name_H-M   'P 1'
#
loop_
_entity.id
_entity.type
_entity.pdbx_description
1 polymer ?
#
loop_
_entity_poly.entity_id
_entity_poly.type
_entity_poly.pdbx_seq_one_letter_code
_entity_poly.pdbx_strand_id
1 'polypeptide(L)'
;MPNRQLGPLSEDEKSVLKKAIAELGEGKWAQISREYLPHRAPRQLRQEWINCGRVPRQWTPQEDQVLKEAVDAFGDKQWAKIVKFCLPHRTNTQIRSRYRLYLAPEVKKGPWTQEELSLLLRRTIIHGEKWDKVAEGIPGRQPEQCYRKW
;
A
#
# COMPACT_ATOMS: atom_id res chain seq x y z
N MET A 1 23.20 -32.55 -9.33
CA MET A 1 21.94 -31.77 -9.20
C MET A 1 22.31 -30.30 -9.22
N PRO A 2 21.85 -29.48 -10.18
CA PRO A 2 22.24 -28.07 -10.22
C PRO A 2 21.71 -27.35 -8.98
N ASN A 3 22.60 -26.57 -8.35
CA ASN A 3 22.36 -25.90 -7.08
C ASN A 3 21.21 -24.89 -7.24
N ARG A 4 20.07 -25.11 -6.58
CA ARG A 4 18.91 -24.21 -6.66
C ARG A 4 19.15 -23.02 -5.74
N GLN A 5 19.01 -21.80 -6.26
CA GLN A 5 19.19 -20.62 -5.43
C GLN A 5 17.96 -20.37 -4.55
N LEU A 6 18.17 -20.38 -3.24
CA LEU A 6 17.19 -20.02 -2.22
C LEU A 6 17.38 -18.55 -1.85
N GLY A 7 16.51 -17.68 -2.36
CA GLY A 7 16.56 -16.24 -2.11
C GLY A 7 15.58 -15.47 -2.98
N PRO A 8 15.36 -14.18 -2.70
CA PRO A 8 14.56 -13.31 -3.57
C PRO A 8 15.17 -13.23 -4.97
N LEU A 9 14.34 -13.09 -5.99
CA LEU A 9 14.81 -12.86 -7.36
C LEU A 9 15.50 -11.49 -7.46
N SER A 10 16.58 -11.43 -8.23
CA SER A 10 17.21 -10.16 -8.61
C SER A 10 16.31 -9.36 -9.56
N GLU A 11 16.60 -8.08 -9.76
CA GLU A 11 15.85 -7.24 -10.71
C GLU A 11 15.96 -7.73 -12.16
N ASP A 12 17.11 -8.28 -12.55
CA ASP A 12 17.30 -8.90 -13.87
C ASP A 12 16.42 -10.14 -14.00
N GLU A 13 16.37 -11.00 -12.98
CA GLU A 13 15.53 -12.19 -12.98
C GLU A 13 14.04 -11.85 -12.99
N LYS A 14 13.62 -10.79 -12.30
CA LYS A 14 12.25 -10.28 -12.36
C LYS A 14 11.90 -9.76 -13.76
N SER A 15 12.84 -9.11 -14.43
CA SER A 15 12.65 -8.62 -15.81
C SER A 15 12.52 -9.78 -16.80
N VAL A 16 13.37 -10.80 -16.66
CA VAL A 16 13.28 -12.05 -17.44
C VAL A 16 11.97 -12.78 -17.17
N LEU A 17 11.54 -12.88 -15.91
CA LEU A 17 10.27 -13.49 -15.52
C LEU A 17 9.08 -12.77 -16.18
N LYS A 18 9.05 -11.43 -16.17
CA LYS A 18 8.00 -10.64 -16.84
C LYS A 18 7.95 -10.91 -18.34
N LYS A 19 9.11 -10.93 -19.02
CA LYS A 19 9.21 -11.21 -20.45
C LYS A 19 8.72 -12.62 -20.79
N ALA A 20 9.17 -13.63 -20.03
CA ALA A 20 8.77 -15.01 -20.22
C ALA A 20 7.26 -15.22 -20.03
N ILE A 21 6.63 -14.52 -19.08
CA ILE A 21 5.17 -14.55 -18.89
C ILE A 21 4.44 -13.90 -20.06
N ALA A 22 4.97 -12.82 -20.64
CA ALA A 22 4.39 -12.18 -21.81
C ALA A 22 4.46 -13.07 -23.06
N GLU A 23 5.51 -13.88 -23.21
CA GLU A 23 5.69 -14.79 -24.35
C GLU A 23 4.94 -16.12 -24.20
N LEU A 24 5.01 -16.76 -23.02
CA LEU A 24 4.45 -18.10 -22.78
C LEU A 24 3.06 -18.10 -22.13
N GLY A 25 2.66 -16.98 -21.55
CA GLY A 25 1.43 -16.82 -20.78
C GLY A 25 1.60 -17.07 -19.27
N GLU A 26 0.73 -16.45 -18.48
CA GLU A 26 0.68 -16.60 -17.03
C GLU A 26 0.36 -18.04 -16.61
N GLY A 27 1.09 -18.57 -15.62
CA GLY A 27 0.84 -19.92 -15.08
C GLY A 27 1.80 -21.00 -15.59
N LYS A 28 2.58 -20.75 -16.65
CA LYS A 28 3.55 -21.69 -17.23
C LYS A 28 4.87 -21.79 -16.45
N TRP A 29 4.81 -21.77 -15.11
CA TRP A 29 5.99 -21.65 -14.22
C TRP A 29 7.06 -22.73 -14.41
N ALA A 30 6.65 -23.97 -14.73
CA ALA A 30 7.59 -25.06 -14.98
C ALA A 30 8.37 -24.88 -16.28
N GLN A 31 7.72 -24.34 -17.31
CA GLN A 31 8.35 -24.03 -18.59
C GLN A 31 9.25 -22.80 -18.47
N ILE A 32 8.76 -21.73 -17.83
CA ILE A 32 9.54 -20.52 -17.55
C ILE A 32 10.79 -20.85 -16.74
N SER A 33 10.67 -21.70 -15.72
CA SER A 33 11.80 -22.20 -14.94
C SER A 33 12.77 -22.95 -15.85
N ARG A 34 12.33 -23.87 -16.71
CA ARG A 34 13.24 -24.66 -17.55
C ARG A 34 13.97 -23.83 -18.62
N GLU A 35 13.26 -22.93 -19.28
CA GLU A 35 13.75 -22.22 -20.48
C GLU A 35 14.44 -20.89 -20.15
N TYR A 36 13.97 -20.16 -19.14
CA TYR A 36 14.44 -18.81 -18.83
C TYR A 36 15.19 -18.71 -17.50
N LEU A 37 14.78 -19.47 -16.48
CA LEU A 37 15.33 -19.38 -15.11
C LEU A 37 15.60 -20.78 -14.50
N PRO A 38 16.52 -21.58 -15.06
CA PRO A 38 16.72 -23.00 -14.68
C PRO A 38 17.21 -23.20 -13.24
N HIS A 39 17.75 -22.14 -12.64
CA HIS A 39 18.21 -22.13 -11.24
C HIS A 39 17.12 -21.72 -10.24
N ARG A 40 15.93 -21.30 -10.71
CA ARG A 40 14.79 -20.88 -9.89
C ARG A 40 13.69 -21.93 -9.91
N ALA A 41 13.13 -22.23 -8.75
CA ALA A 41 12.04 -23.18 -8.66
C ALA A 41 10.73 -22.56 -9.19
N PRO A 42 9.86 -23.30 -9.89
CA PRO A 42 8.57 -22.80 -10.38
C PRO A 42 7.71 -22.14 -9.30
N ARG A 43 7.75 -22.70 -8.08
CA ARG A 43 7.05 -22.13 -6.92
C ARG A 43 7.57 -20.74 -6.53
N GLN A 44 8.88 -20.51 -6.62
CA GLN A 44 9.46 -19.19 -6.37
C GLN A 44 9.01 -18.20 -7.44
N LEU A 45 9.02 -18.60 -8.72
CA LEU A 45 8.55 -17.74 -9.83
C LEU A 45 7.09 -17.33 -9.66
N ARG A 46 6.22 -18.30 -9.31
CA ARG A 46 4.81 -18.02 -8.99
C ARG A 46 4.70 -17.06 -7.80
N GLN A 47 5.47 -17.30 -6.74
CA GLN A 47 5.41 -16.48 -5.53
C GLN A 47 5.89 -15.06 -5.80
N GLU A 48 6.98 -14.90 -6.55
CA GLU A 48 7.46 -13.60 -7.01
C GLU A 48 6.46 -12.92 -7.93
N TRP A 49 5.85 -13.61 -8.88
CA TRP A 49 4.81 -13.02 -9.73
C TRP A 49 3.61 -12.51 -8.92
N ILE A 50 3.13 -13.31 -7.95
CA ILE A 50 2.08 -12.90 -7.01
C ILE A 50 2.55 -11.71 -6.18
N ASN A 51 3.82 -11.68 -5.75
CA ASN A 51 4.39 -10.59 -4.96
C ASN A 51 4.64 -9.33 -5.80
N CYS A 52 4.98 -9.44 -7.07
CA CYS A 52 5.06 -8.34 -8.02
C CYS A 52 3.67 -7.78 -8.34
N GLY A 53 2.64 -8.64 -8.34
CA GLY A 53 1.24 -8.24 -8.37
C GLY A 53 0.71 -7.72 -7.03
N ARG A 54 1.43 -7.97 -5.92
CA ARG A 54 1.15 -7.31 -4.65
C ARG A 54 1.70 -5.91 -4.73
N VAL A 55 0.75 -4.99 -4.88
CA VAL A 55 0.91 -3.57 -4.58
C VAL A 55 1.88 -3.37 -3.40
N PRO A 56 2.95 -2.56 -3.55
CA PRO A 56 3.92 -2.32 -2.49
C PRO A 56 3.21 -1.92 -1.18
N ARG A 57 3.58 -2.51 -0.05
CA ARG A 57 2.93 -2.18 1.23
C ARG A 57 3.15 -0.72 1.64
N GLN A 58 4.28 -0.14 1.24
CA GLN A 58 4.64 1.23 1.57
C GLN A 58 4.24 2.17 0.43
N TRP A 59 3.78 3.35 0.79
CA TRP A 59 3.48 4.46 -0.12
C TRP A 59 4.73 5.31 -0.29
N THR A 60 5.08 5.63 -1.54
CA THR A 60 6.19 6.55 -1.80
C THR A 60 5.70 8.01 -1.78
N PRO A 61 6.58 8.98 -1.51
CA PRO A 61 6.23 10.40 -1.63
C PRO A 61 5.74 10.78 -3.03
N GLN A 62 6.25 10.13 -4.07
CA GLN A 62 5.81 10.34 -5.46
C GLN A 62 4.38 9.83 -5.66
N GLU A 63 4.04 8.65 -5.15
CA GLU A 63 2.67 8.14 -5.19
C GLU A 63 1.70 9.05 -4.41
N ASP A 64 2.14 9.57 -3.26
CA ASP A 64 1.35 10.53 -2.48
C ASP A 64 1.11 11.82 -3.26
N GLN A 65 2.11 12.32 -3.98
CA GLN A 65 1.99 13.52 -4.80
C GLN A 65 1.03 13.30 -5.96
N VAL A 66 1.21 12.21 -6.71
CA VAL A 66 0.31 11.81 -7.80
C VAL A 66 -1.13 11.65 -7.29
N LEU A 67 -1.31 11.07 -6.10
CA LEU A 67 -2.63 10.91 -5.51
C LEU A 67 -3.27 12.25 -5.15
N LYS A 68 -2.52 13.19 -4.56
CA LYS A 68 -3.04 14.53 -4.27
C LYS A 68 -3.49 15.24 -5.55
N GLU A 69 -2.63 15.30 -6.56
CA GLU A 69 -2.94 15.95 -7.84
C GLU A 69 -4.14 15.30 -8.52
N ALA A 70 -4.24 13.97 -8.49
CA ALA A 70 -5.37 13.26 -9.06
C ALA A 70 -6.68 13.54 -8.32
N VAL A 71 -6.64 13.68 -6.99
CA VAL A 71 -7.84 14.07 -6.22
C VAL A 71 -8.20 15.52 -6.47
N ASP A 72 -7.22 16.42 -6.61
CA ASP A 72 -7.47 17.82 -6.96
C ASP A 72 -8.11 17.94 -8.36
N ALA A 73 -7.72 17.08 -9.31
CA ALA A 73 -8.25 17.07 -10.68
C ALA A 73 -9.61 16.37 -10.83
N PHE A 74 -9.82 15.23 -10.16
CA PHE A 74 -11.00 14.37 -10.36
C PHE A 74 -11.99 14.38 -9.17
N GLY A 75 -11.59 14.89 -8.01
CA GLY A 75 -12.33 14.83 -6.76
C GLY A 75 -12.21 13.50 -6.01
N ASP A 76 -12.52 13.54 -4.72
CA ASP A 76 -12.39 12.44 -3.75
C ASP A 76 -13.53 11.38 -3.82
N LYS A 77 -14.27 11.37 -4.92
CA LYS A 77 -15.37 10.41 -5.17
C LYS A 77 -15.09 9.47 -6.34
N GLN A 78 -14.12 9.81 -7.19
CA GLN A 78 -13.85 9.11 -8.45
C GLN A 78 -12.61 8.21 -8.36
N TRP A 79 -12.47 7.45 -7.27
CA TRP A 79 -11.30 6.59 -7.00
C TRP A 79 -10.98 5.62 -8.14
N ALA A 80 -12.00 5.05 -8.79
CA ALA A 80 -11.79 4.10 -9.88
C ALA A 80 -11.08 4.73 -11.09
N LYS A 81 -11.31 6.03 -11.34
CA LYS A 81 -10.57 6.77 -12.37
C LYS A 81 -9.13 7.01 -11.94
N ILE A 82 -8.91 7.38 -10.68
CA ILE A 82 -7.56 7.60 -10.12
C ILE A 82 -6.73 6.31 -10.19
N VAL A 83 -7.31 5.16 -9.85
CA VAL A 83 -6.67 3.85 -10.05
C VAL A 83 -6.32 3.67 -11.52
N LYS A 84 -7.31 3.79 -12.42
CA LYS A 84 -7.11 3.46 -13.83
C LYS A 84 -6.06 4.34 -14.52
N PHE A 85 -6.02 5.63 -14.21
CA PHE A 85 -5.21 6.60 -14.96
C PHE A 85 -3.94 7.05 -14.24
N CYS A 86 -3.86 6.99 -12.91
CA CYS A 86 -2.76 7.56 -12.14
C CYS A 86 -1.97 6.50 -11.37
N LEU A 87 -2.67 5.53 -10.76
CA LEU A 87 -2.06 4.52 -9.89
C LEU A 87 -2.62 3.12 -10.19
N PRO A 88 -2.37 2.56 -11.39
CA PRO A 88 -2.96 1.28 -11.83
C PRO A 88 -2.48 0.09 -11.02
N HIS A 89 -1.32 0.23 -10.37
CA HIS A 89 -0.76 -0.76 -9.46
C HIS A 89 -1.32 -0.65 -8.04
N ARG A 90 -2.30 0.23 -7.75
CA ARG A 90 -2.96 0.38 -6.43
C ARG A 90 -4.44 0.05 -6.53
N THR A 91 -5.03 -0.48 -5.46
CA THR A 91 -6.48 -0.75 -5.42
C THR A 91 -7.28 0.47 -4.95
N ASN A 92 -8.56 0.56 -5.33
CA ASN A 92 -9.48 1.60 -4.87
C ASN A 92 -9.48 1.78 -3.34
N THR A 93 -9.53 0.67 -2.60
CA THR A 93 -9.52 0.68 -1.14
C THR A 93 -8.23 1.28 -0.60
N GLN A 94 -7.07 0.89 -1.15
CA GLN A 94 -5.77 1.42 -0.72
C GLN A 94 -5.66 2.92 -0.98
N ILE A 95 -6.02 3.37 -2.20
CA ILE A 95 -5.95 4.78 -2.58
C ILE A 95 -6.85 5.62 -1.67
N ARG A 96 -8.11 5.22 -1.52
CA ARG A 96 -9.08 5.92 -0.67
C ARG A 96 -8.62 6.01 0.78
N SER A 97 -8.15 4.90 1.34
CA SER A 97 -7.64 4.87 2.72
C SER A 97 -6.40 5.73 2.87
N ARG A 98 -5.47 5.71 1.91
CA ARG A 98 -4.28 6.55 1.94
C ARG A 98 -4.64 8.03 1.95
N TYR A 99 -5.54 8.44 1.07
CA TYR A 99 -5.95 9.84 1.00
C TYR A 99 -6.62 10.28 2.30
N ARG A 100 -7.69 9.60 2.73
CA ARG A 100 -8.49 10.00 3.91
C ARG A 100 -7.72 9.99 5.23
N LEU A 101 -6.82 9.02 5.41
CA LEU A 101 -6.11 8.86 6.67
C LEU A 101 -4.81 9.68 6.74
N TYR A 102 -4.22 10.01 5.58
CA TYR A 102 -2.88 10.57 5.56
C TYR A 102 -2.67 11.75 4.62
N LEU A 103 -3.44 11.98 3.55
CA LEU A 103 -3.12 13.04 2.57
C LEU A 103 -4.12 14.18 2.54
N ALA A 104 -5.35 13.92 2.95
CA ALA A 104 -6.42 14.90 2.92
C ALA A 104 -6.09 16.11 3.82
N PRO A 105 -6.45 17.33 3.42
CA PRO A 105 -6.06 18.57 4.11
C PRO A 105 -6.53 18.66 5.56
N GLU A 106 -7.62 17.97 5.89
CA GLU A 106 -8.14 17.86 7.26
C GLU A 106 -7.26 17.02 8.20
N VAL A 107 -6.33 16.23 7.66
CA VAL A 107 -5.46 15.36 8.47
C VAL A 107 -4.32 16.15 9.10
N LYS A 108 -4.25 16.16 10.44
CA LYS A 108 -3.19 16.83 11.18
C LYS A 108 -1.96 15.93 11.37
N LYS A 109 -0.81 16.43 10.91
CA LYS A 109 0.51 15.74 10.99
C LYS A 109 1.50 16.35 11.98
N GLY A 110 1.08 17.38 12.71
CA GLY A 110 1.93 18.15 13.62
C GLY A 110 1.89 17.68 15.09
N PRO A 111 2.61 18.38 15.97
CA PRO A 111 2.59 18.14 17.41
C PRO A 111 1.17 18.27 17.97
N TRP A 112 0.93 17.63 19.11
CA TRP A 112 -0.36 17.71 19.80
C TRP A 112 -0.47 19.03 20.55
N THR A 113 -1.59 19.72 20.33
CA THR A 113 -1.95 20.93 21.09
C THR A 113 -2.54 20.57 22.46
N GLN A 114 -2.55 21.52 23.41
CA GLN A 114 -3.10 21.28 24.74
C GLN A 114 -4.61 20.99 24.69
N GLU A 115 -5.31 21.59 23.74
CA GLU A 115 -6.73 21.35 23.49
C GLU A 115 -6.97 19.93 23.00
N GLU A 116 -6.16 19.45 22.05
CA GLU A 116 -6.24 18.06 21.55
C GLU A 116 -5.92 17.04 22.64
N LEU A 117 -4.93 17.32 23.50
CA LEU A 117 -4.59 16.48 24.65
C LEU A 117 -5.74 16.43 25.67
N SER A 118 -6.36 17.58 25.95
CA SER A 118 -7.51 17.67 26.84
C SER A 118 -8.71 16.88 26.31
N LEU A 119 -8.95 16.95 25.00
CA LEU A 119 -9.99 16.14 24.34
C LEU A 119 -9.64 14.65 24.39
N LEU A 120 -8.38 14.28 24.11
CA LEU A 120 -7.91 12.90 24.19
C LEU A 120 -8.21 12.31 25.57
N LEU A 121 -7.78 12.97 26.64
CA LEU A 121 -8.03 12.55 28.02
C LEU A 121 -9.52 12.42 28.35
N ARG A 122 -10.32 13.45 28.02
CA ARG A 122 -11.77 13.43 28.31
C ARG A 122 -12.46 12.27 27.58
N ARG A 123 -12.08 12.02 26.33
CA ARG A 123 -12.72 10.99 25.52
C ARG A 123 -12.25 9.58 25.87
N THR A 124 -11.00 9.39 26.29
CA THR A 124 -10.55 8.09 26.83
C THR A 124 -11.26 7.75 28.14
N ILE A 125 -11.58 8.74 28.99
CA ILE A 125 -12.41 8.51 30.18
C ILE A 125 -13.82 8.01 29.81
N ILE A 126 -14.44 8.60 28.78
CA ILE A 126 -15.82 8.26 28.38
C ILE A 126 -15.89 6.94 27.60
N HIS A 127 -14.96 6.71 26.67
CA HIS A 127 -15.03 5.63 25.70
C HIS A 127 -14.04 4.48 25.96
N GLY A 128 -13.11 4.64 26.92
CA GLY A 128 -11.99 3.74 27.13
C GLY A 128 -11.03 3.74 25.94
N GLU A 129 -10.36 2.61 25.71
CA GLU A 129 -9.42 2.39 24.60
C GLU A 129 -10.12 2.11 23.25
N LYS A 130 -11.36 2.58 23.09
CA LYS A 130 -12.08 2.52 21.81
C LYS A 130 -11.62 3.68 20.92
N TRP A 131 -10.41 3.56 20.36
CA TRP A 131 -9.72 4.64 19.64
C TRP A 131 -10.50 5.23 18.47
N ASP A 132 -11.33 4.44 17.80
CA ASP A 132 -12.24 4.94 16.76
C ASP A 132 -13.21 5.99 17.32
N LYS A 133 -13.79 5.72 18.50
CA LYS A 133 -14.72 6.62 19.20
C LYS A 133 -14.03 7.82 19.85
N VAL A 134 -12.76 7.64 20.24
CA VAL A 134 -11.94 8.74 20.77
C VAL A 134 -11.60 9.72 19.64
N ALA A 135 -11.14 9.23 18.49
CA ALA A 135 -10.75 10.04 17.35
C ALA A 135 -11.93 10.80 16.70
N GLU A 136 -13.14 10.24 16.72
CA GLU A 136 -14.37 10.94 16.27
C GLU A 136 -14.54 12.32 16.93
N GLY A 137 -14.00 12.51 18.14
CA GLY A 137 -14.07 13.78 18.86
C GLY A 137 -12.84 14.67 18.80
N ILE A 138 -11.83 14.32 18.00
CA ILE A 138 -10.59 15.09 17.85
C ILE A 138 -10.39 15.38 16.35
N PRO A 139 -10.93 16.50 15.85
CA PRO A 139 -10.91 16.81 14.42
C PRO A 139 -9.50 16.73 13.82
N GLY A 140 -9.38 15.95 12.75
CA GLY A 140 -8.13 15.78 12.01
C GLY A 140 -7.13 14.80 12.62
N ARG A 141 -7.42 14.17 13.77
CA ARG A 141 -6.62 13.09 14.34
C ARG A 141 -7.25 11.73 14.05
N GLN A 142 -6.41 10.77 13.67
CA GLN A 142 -6.82 9.40 13.39
C GLN A 142 -6.75 8.53 14.65
N PRO A 143 -7.51 7.41 14.71
CA PRO A 143 -7.51 6.48 15.85
C PRO A 143 -6.11 6.03 16.24
N GLU A 144 -5.28 5.67 15.25
CA GLU A 144 -3.88 5.28 15.45
C GLU A 144 -3.03 6.39 16.08
N GLN A 145 -3.29 7.66 15.75
CA GLN A 145 -2.58 8.78 16.36
C GLN A 145 -2.98 8.95 17.82
N CYS A 146 -4.25 8.74 18.15
CA CYS A 146 -4.76 8.81 19.52
C CYS A 146 -4.14 7.70 20.39
N TYR A 147 -4.16 6.46 19.89
CA TYR A 147 -3.52 5.31 20.55
C TYR A 147 -2.04 5.54 20.83
N ARG A 148 -1.28 6.02 19.84
CA ARG A 148 0.16 6.28 20.01
C ARG A 148 0.49 7.43 20.96
N LYS A 149 -0.46 8.35 21.15
CA LYS A 149 -0.24 9.53 21.97
C LYS A 149 -0.59 9.28 23.44
N TRP A 150 -1.58 8.43 23.70
CA TRP A 150 -1.96 7.97 25.03
C TRP A 150 -0.81 7.19 25.68
#